data_AF-A0A2W4N1K3-F1
#
_entry.id   AF-A0A2W4N1K3-F1
#
_cell.length_a   1.000
_cell.length_b   1.000
_cell.length_c   1.000
_cell.angle_alpha   90.00
_cell.angle_beta   90.00
_cell.angle_gamma   90.00
#
_symmetry.space_group_name_H-M   'P 1'
#
loop_
_entity.id
_entity.type
_entity.pdbx_description
1 polymer ?
#
loop_
_entity_poly.entity_id
_entity_poly.type
_entity_poly.pdbx_seq_one_letter_code
_entity_poly.pdbx_strand_id
1 'polypeptide(L)'
;AHVLVGYGQHFQEKRRFEFVGSYLETVVALDPQFREPYRLADTLLTLQPEPARVEDYRAARRLQERGLEVFPFDSELWLIAGQFSAYLAANQVPEAEREEFRLDGARKLARACELVSTNENIPYNCIGAATLFSRAGQAEAARRFLERVLAVSDDPEIRALAAGNLRHLVGEAELGLAEEHSRRLRELWSRDLHFVSRERLFVLGPGFDPARCAGLEARTEPECVTSFRAWGESLLVETSP
;
A
#
# COMPACT_ATOMS: atom_id res chain seq x y z
N ALA A 1 -11.09 28.60 3.91
CA ALA A 1 -10.72 29.25 5.18
C ALA A 1 -11.73 29.01 6.31
N HIS A 2 -13.04 29.18 6.08
CA HIS A 2 -14.07 29.12 7.14
C HIS A 2 -14.11 27.79 7.94
N VAL A 3 -13.99 26.64 7.28
CA VAL A 3 -14.08 25.32 7.96
C VAL A 3 -12.99 25.12 9.01
N LEU A 4 -11.73 25.40 8.68
CA LEU A 4 -10.60 25.21 9.60
C LEU A 4 -10.63 26.22 10.76
N VAL A 5 -10.97 27.47 10.48
CA VAL A 5 -11.11 28.51 11.52
C VAL A 5 -12.27 28.16 12.46
N GLY A 6 -13.42 27.78 11.91
CA GLY A 6 -14.57 27.35 12.70
C GLY A 6 -14.24 26.14 13.56
N TYR A 7 -13.58 25.13 13.01
CA TYR A 7 -13.11 23.97 13.76
C TYR A 7 -12.24 24.37 14.96
N GLY A 8 -11.27 25.27 14.77
CA GLY A 8 -10.42 25.78 15.85
C GLY A 8 -11.21 26.51 16.95
N GLN A 9 -12.18 27.33 16.57
CA GLN A 9 -13.06 28.04 17.53
C GLN A 9 -13.90 27.07 18.35
N HIS A 10 -14.56 26.13 17.68
CA HIS A 10 -15.35 25.08 18.34
C HIS A 10 -14.49 24.25 19.32
N PHE A 11 -13.25 23.96 18.94
CA PHE A 11 -12.31 23.26 19.80
C PHE A 11 -11.96 24.07 21.07
N GLN A 12 -11.68 25.36 20.93
CA GLN A 12 -11.41 26.26 22.06
C GLN A 12 -12.59 26.39 23.01
N GLU A 13 -13.80 26.45 22.46
CA GLU A 13 -15.05 26.53 23.23
C GLU A 13 -15.49 25.19 23.81
N LYS A 14 -14.77 24.10 23.50
CA LYS A 14 -15.10 22.72 23.87
C LYS A 14 -16.50 22.30 23.41
N ARG A 15 -16.90 22.75 22.22
CA ARG A 15 -18.19 22.43 21.61
C ARG A 15 -17.97 21.63 20.34
N ARG A 16 -18.85 20.68 20.08
CA ARG A 16 -18.85 19.93 18.82
C ARG A 16 -19.11 20.87 17.63
N PHE A 17 -18.38 20.67 16.54
CA PHE A 17 -18.67 21.32 15.26
C PHE A 17 -19.70 20.51 14.47
N GLU A 18 -20.98 20.65 14.84
CA GLU A 18 -22.09 19.80 14.39
C GLU A 18 -22.18 19.63 12.86
N PHE A 19 -21.94 20.71 12.10
CA PHE A 19 -22.12 20.73 10.64
C PHE A 19 -20.84 20.48 9.84
N VAL A 20 -19.72 20.11 10.47
CA VAL A 20 -18.44 19.95 9.78
C VAL A 20 -18.53 18.95 8.62
N GLY A 21 -19.27 17.85 8.78
CA GLY A 21 -19.50 16.88 7.71
C GLY A 21 -20.24 17.47 6.51
N SER A 22 -21.32 18.20 6.74
CA SER A 22 -22.07 18.88 5.66
C SER A 22 -21.21 19.92 4.93
N TYR A 23 -20.34 20.63 5.65
CA TYR A 23 -19.39 21.54 5.03
C TYR A 23 -18.38 20.80 4.16
N LEU A 24 -17.79 19.71 4.64
CA LEU A 24 -16.85 18.90 3.86
C LEU A 24 -17.50 18.38 2.58
N GLU A 25 -18.70 17.80 2.69
CA GLU A 25 -19.47 17.31 1.53
C GLU A 25 -19.78 18.41 0.51
N THR A 26 -20.18 19.60 0.99
CA THR A 26 -20.44 20.74 0.11
C THR A 26 -19.17 21.19 -0.61
N VAL A 27 -18.04 21.27 0.09
CA VAL A 27 -16.76 21.66 -0.50
C VAL A 27 -16.34 20.67 -1.58
N VAL A 28 -16.39 19.36 -1.32
CA VAL A 28 -15.99 18.34 -2.31
C VAL A 28 -17.02 18.18 -3.44
N ALA A 29 -18.26 18.60 -3.24
CA ALA A 29 -19.25 18.67 -4.31
C ALA A 29 -19.00 19.87 -5.24
N LEU A 30 -18.58 21.01 -4.69
CA LEU A 30 -18.28 22.22 -5.45
C LEU A 30 -16.92 22.13 -6.18
N ASP A 31 -15.91 21.59 -5.51
CA ASP A 31 -14.58 21.37 -6.08
C ASP A 31 -14.04 19.98 -5.69
N PRO A 32 -14.34 18.95 -6.50
CA PRO A 32 -13.83 17.60 -6.26
C PRO A 32 -12.30 17.50 -6.35
N GLN A 33 -11.62 18.44 -7.02
CA GLN A 33 -10.16 18.44 -7.14
C GLN A 33 -9.48 19.13 -5.95
N PHE A 34 -10.25 19.68 -5.01
CA PHE A 34 -9.71 20.18 -3.77
C PHE A 34 -9.41 19.02 -2.82
N ARG A 35 -8.12 18.71 -2.65
CA ARG A 35 -7.62 17.52 -1.96
C ARG A 35 -7.82 17.55 -0.44
N GLU A 36 -7.59 18.69 0.18
CA GLU A 36 -7.51 18.86 1.63
C GLU A 36 -8.75 18.39 2.41
N PRO A 37 -10.00 18.62 1.96
CA PRO A 37 -11.18 18.07 2.60
C PRO A 37 -11.17 16.55 2.77
N TYR A 38 -10.68 15.80 1.77
CA TYR A 38 -10.57 14.34 1.84
C TYR A 38 -9.48 13.93 2.84
N ARG A 39 -8.33 14.59 2.77
CA ARG A 39 -7.18 14.35 3.65
C ARG A 39 -7.51 14.61 5.12
N LEU A 40 -8.31 15.63 5.41
CA LEU A 40 -8.63 16.07 6.76
C LEU A 40 -9.95 15.50 7.30
N ALA A 41 -10.67 14.69 6.52
CA ALA A 41 -12.01 14.23 6.85
C ALA A 41 -12.05 13.47 8.18
N ASP A 42 -11.11 12.57 8.43
CA ASP A 42 -11.02 11.82 9.68
C ASP A 42 -10.81 12.73 10.89
N THR A 43 -9.84 13.64 10.81
CA THR A 43 -9.48 14.55 11.89
C THR A 43 -10.67 15.45 12.21
N LEU A 44 -11.23 16.10 11.19
CA LEU A 44 -12.31 17.06 11.37
C LEU A 44 -13.61 16.41 11.85
N LEU A 45 -13.89 15.16 11.49
CA LEU A 45 -15.11 14.46 11.92
C LEU A 45 -14.95 13.74 13.26
N THR A 46 -13.77 13.21 13.56
CA THR A 46 -13.59 12.28 14.69
C THR A 46 -12.79 12.84 15.85
N LEU A 47 -11.97 13.88 15.65
CA LEU A 47 -11.18 14.52 16.71
C LEU A 47 -11.87 15.77 17.27
N GLN A 48 -13.11 15.61 17.70
CA GLN A 48 -13.91 16.69 18.28
C GLN A 48 -13.75 16.80 19.80
N PRO A 49 -14.09 17.94 20.43
CA PRO A 49 -14.10 18.06 21.90
C PRO A 49 -15.05 17.09 22.60
N GLU A 50 -16.14 16.73 21.93
CA GLU A 50 -17.05 15.68 22.37
C GLU A 50 -16.71 14.36 21.66
N PRO A 51 -16.95 13.20 22.31
CA PRO A 51 -16.78 11.91 21.66
C PRO A 51 -17.49 11.83 20.31
N ALA A 52 -16.77 11.37 19.29
CA ALA A 52 -17.33 11.15 17.98
C ALA A 52 -18.35 10.01 18.01
N ARG A 53 -19.37 10.13 17.16
CA ARG A 53 -20.39 9.11 16.94
C ARG A 53 -19.87 8.12 15.91
N VAL A 54 -20.39 6.89 15.91
CA VAL A 54 -20.02 5.87 14.92
C VAL A 54 -20.26 6.38 13.49
N GLU A 55 -21.32 7.17 13.30
CA GLU A 55 -21.68 7.78 12.03
C GLU A 55 -20.60 8.73 11.49
N ASP A 56 -19.85 9.39 12.37
CA ASP A 56 -18.75 10.28 11.99
C ASP A 56 -17.58 9.48 11.40
N TYR A 57 -17.26 8.32 11.99
CA TYR A 57 -16.23 7.42 11.45
C TYR A 57 -16.62 6.87 10.08
N ARG A 58 -17.90 6.47 9.92
CA ARG A 58 -18.41 6.02 8.62
C ARG A 58 -18.44 7.15 7.59
N ALA A 59 -18.76 8.38 8.00
CA ALA A 59 -18.74 9.55 7.12
C ALA A 59 -17.32 9.90 6.66
N ALA A 60 -16.34 9.89 7.58
CA ALA A 60 -14.94 10.11 7.26
C ALA A 60 -14.43 9.07 6.26
N ARG A 61 -14.74 7.78 6.48
CA ARG A 61 -14.39 6.70 5.54
C ARG A 61 -14.96 6.96 4.14
N ARG A 62 -16.25 7.29 4.02
CA ARG A 62 -16.88 7.59 2.72
C ARG A 62 -16.21 8.76 1.99
N LEU A 63 -15.90 9.84 2.70
CA LEU A 63 -15.18 10.97 2.13
C LEU A 63 -13.79 10.56 1.65
N GLN A 64 -13.02 9.87 2.49
CA GLN A 64 -11.69 9.38 2.11
C GLN A 64 -11.75 8.45 0.89
N GLU A 65 -12.67 7.50 0.85
CA GLU A 65 -12.86 6.59 -0.29
C GLU A 65 -13.14 7.36 -1.60
N ARG A 66 -14.03 8.35 -1.56
CA ARG A 66 -14.26 9.25 -2.70
C ARG A 66 -12.98 10.02 -3.07
N GLY A 67 -12.19 10.44 -2.10
CA GLY A 67 -10.89 11.04 -2.33
C GLY A 67 -9.91 10.11 -3.05
N LEU A 68 -9.88 8.81 -2.71
CA LEU A 68 -9.03 7.81 -3.37
C LEU A 68 -9.45 7.54 -4.82
N GLU A 69 -10.74 7.67 -5.14
CA GLU A 69 -11.24 7.61 -6.52
C GLU A 69 -10.76 8.80 -7.36
N VAL A 70 -10.77 10.00 -6.76
CA VAL A 70 -10.31 11.23 -7.44
C VAL A 70 -8.79 11.30 -7.55
N PHE A 71 -8.06 10.82 -6.53
CA PHE A 71 -6.60 10.86 -6.43
C PHE A 71 -5.98 9.46 -6.32
N PRO A 72 -6.11 8.60 -7.33
CA PRO A 72 -5.71 7.19 -7.25
C PRO A 72 -4.19 6.97 -7.10
N PHE A 73 -3.38 7.98 -7.39
CA PHE A 73 -1.91 7.94 -7.31
C PHE A 73 -1.34 8.74 -6.13
N ASP A 74 -2.20 9.27 -5.24
CA ASP A 74 -1.75 10.04 -4.09
C ASP A 74 -1.43 9.13 -2.90
N SER A 75 -0.14 8.79 -2.77
CA SER A 75 0.35 7.89 -1.73
C SER A 75 -0.01 8.35 -0.31
N GLU A 76 -0.02 9.66 -0.05
CA GLU A 76 -0.31 10.19 1.29
C GLU A 76 -1.80 10.02 1.62
N LEU A 77 -2.69 10.24 0.65
CA LEU A 77 -4.13 10.05 0.87
C LEU A 77 -4.47 8.56 1.12
N TRP A 78 -3.85 7.65 0.35
CA TRP A 78 -3.94 6.21 0.59
C TRP A 78 -3.44 5.82 1.99
N LEU A 79 -2.30 6.38 2.41
CA LEU A 79 -1.73 6.14 3.73
C LEU A 79 -2.70 6.57 4.83
N ILE A 80 -3.17 7.82 4.79
CA ILE A 80 -4.06 8.40 5.80
C ILE A 80 -5.36 7.59 5.88
N ALA A 81 -5.98 7.29 4.74
CA ALA A 81 -7.21 6.49 4.71
C ALA A 81 -6.99 5.07 5.26
N GLY A 82 -5.83 4.47 4.97
CA GLY A 82 -5.45 3.16 5.49
C GLY A 82 -5.24 3.15 7.01
N GLN A 83 -4.48 4.13 7.53
CA GLN A 83 -4.25 4.28 8.97
C GLN A 83 -5.55 4.55 9.72
N PHE A 84 -6.38 5.46 9.19
CA PHE A 84 -7.69 5.77 9.74
C PHE A 84 -8.55 4.52 9.86
N SER A 85 -8.72 3.79 8.75
CA SER A 85 -9.60 2.61 8.70
C SER A 85 -9.08 1.49 9.60
N ALA A 86 -7.79 1.18 9.53
CA ALA A 86 -7.21 0.04 10.25
C ALA A 86 -7.05 0.25 11.75
N TYR A 87 -6.72 1.47 12.19
CA TYR A 87 -6.32 1.72 13.57
C TYR A 87 -7.28 2.62 14.34
N LEU A 88 -7.83 3.66 13.70
CA LEU A 88 -8.72 4.60 14.39
C LEU A 88 -10.16 4.11 14.35
N ALA A 89 -10.76 4.00 13.16
CA ALA A 89 -12.16 3.68 12.97
C ALA A 89 -12.51 2.25 13.42
N ALA A 90 -11.65 1.26 13.12
CA ALA A 90 -11.89 -0.14 13.49
C ALA A 90 -12.14 -0.36 15.00
N ASN A 91 -11.64 0.51 15.87
CA ASN A 91 -11.85 0.36 17.32
C ASN A 91 -13.13 1.06 17.82
N GLN A 92 -13.73 1.89 16.98
CA GLN A 92 -14.87 2.77 17.32
C GLN A 92 -16.18 2.28 16.70
N VAL A 93 -16.10 1.45 15.65
CA VAL A 93 -17.27 0.80 15.04
C VAL A 93 -17.72 -0.45 15.82
N PRO A 94 -18.98 -0.90 15.64
CA PRO A 94 -19.48 -2.14 16.22
C PRO A 94 -18.61 -3.35 15.88
N GLU A 95 -18.56 -4.34 16.77
CA GLU A 95 -17.69 -5.54 16.62
C GLU A 95 -17.83 -6.21 15.25
N ALA A 96 -19.05 -6.29 14.73
CA ALA A 96 -19.37 -6.91 13.44
C ALA A 96 -18.69 -6.21 12.24
N GLU A 97 -18.32 -4.94 12.35
CA GLU A 97 -17.69 -4.15 11.28
C GLU A 97 -16.16 -4.04 11.43
N ARG A 98 -15.61 -4.36 12.60
CA ARG A 98 -14.20 -4.04 12.91
C ARG A 98 -13.22 -4.73 11.96
N GLU A 99 -13.47 -5.99 11.66
CA GLU A 99 -12.59 -6.77 10.80
C GLU A 99 -12.62 -6.28 9.35
N GLU A 100 -13.79 -5.87 8.87
CA GLU A 100 -13.94 -5.27 7.56
C GLU A 100 -13.11 -3.97 7.46
N PHE A 101 -13.21 -3.10 8.45
CA PHE A 101 -12.41 -1.86 8.52
C PHE A 101 -10.90 -2.12 8.59
N ARG A 102 -10.47 -3.14 9.34
CA ARG A 102 -9.04 -3.53 9.41
C ARG A 102 -8.52 -4.04 8.09
N LEU A 103 -9.27 -4.92 7.44
CA LEU A 103 -8.89 -5.49 6.15
C LEU A 103 -8.87 -4.44 5.05
N ASP A 104 -9.88 -3.58 5.00
CA ASP A 104 -9.93 -2.46 4.07
C ASP A 104 -8.77 -1.47 4.31
N GLY A 105 -8.51 -1.12 5.57
CA GLY A 105 -7.35 -0.31 5.93
C GLY A 105 -6.01 -0.95 5.53
N ALA A 106 -5.85 -2.26 5.72
CA ALA A 106 -4.66 -3.00 5.29
C ALA A 106 -4.45 -2.94 3.77
N ARG A 107 -5.52 -3.04 2.98
CA ARG A 107 -5.46 -2.89 1.52
C ARG A 107 -5.06 -1.47 1.11
N LYS A 108 -5.61 -0.45 1.77
CA LYS A 108 -5.27 0.95 1.53
C LYS A 108 -3.81 1.26 1.88
N LEU A 109 -3.31 0.74 3.01
CA LEU A 109 -1.89 0.83 3.40
C LEU A 109 -0.98 0.12 2.39
N ALA A 110 -1.33 -1.11 1.99
CA ALA A 110 -0.58 -1.84 0.99
C ALA A 110 -0.51 -1.07 -0.34
N ARG A 111 -1.60 -0.43 -0.75
CA ARG A 111 -1.62 0.42 -1.93
C ARG A 111 -0.74 1.65 -1.77
N ALA A 112 -0.76 2.32 -0.61
CA ALA A 112 0.11 3.46 -0.34
C ALA A 112 1.60 3.11 -0.52
N CYS A 113 1.98 1.89 -0.15
CA CYS A 113 3.35 1.37 -0.28
C CYS A 113 3.77 1.06 -1.71
N GLU A 114 2.82 0.69 -2.57
CA GLU A 114 3.07 0.46 -3.99
C GLU A 114 3.20 1.78 -4.77
N LEU A 115 2.75 2.90 -4.19
CA LEU A 115 2.87 4.21 -4.79
C LEU A 115 4.20 4.84 -4.37
N VAL A 116 5.03 5.18 -5.36
CA VAL A 116 6.29 5.92 -5.13
C VAL A 116 5.98 7.22 -4.40
N SER A 117 6.57 7.39 -3.22
CA SER A 117 6.39 8.59 -2.42
C SER A 117 7.71 9.14 -1.94
N THR A 118 7.78 10.46 -1.79
CA THR A 118 8.87 11.14 -1.11
C THR A 118 8.75 11.09 0.41
N ASN A 119 7.68 10.51 0.96
CA ASN A 119 7.47 10.40 2.39
C ASN A 119 8.22 9.20 2.98
N GLU A 120 9.31 9.49 3.70
CA GLU A 120 10.18 8.52 4.37
C GLU A 120 9.45 7.63 5.39
N ASN A 121 8.26 8.03 5.86
CA ASN A 121 7.48 7.25 6.83
C ASN A 121 6.60 6.16 6.18
N ILE A 122 6.30 6.25 4.88
CA ILE A 122 5.42 5.28 4.22
C ILE A 122 5.95 3.85 4.32
N PRO A 123 7.24 3.59 4.08
CA PRO A 123 7.78 2.23 4.16
C PRO A 123 7.55 1.52 5.50
N TYR A 124 7.63 2.22 6.64
CA TYR A 124 7.34 1.60 7.95
C TYR A 124 5.87 1.19 8.11
N ASN A 125 4.95 1.95 7.50
CA ASN A 125 3.53 1.63 7.50
C ASN A 125 3.20 0.41 6.64
N CYS A 126 4.06 0.06 5.68
CA CYS A 126 3.92 -1.15 4.86
C CYS A 126 3.97 -2.41 5.69
N ILE A 127 4.87 -2.47 6.67
CA ILE A 127 4.98 -3.63 7.57
C ILE A 127 3.70 -3.83 8.39
N GLY A 128 3.03 -2.72 8.75
CA GLY A 128 1.71 -2.74 9.39
C GLY A 128 0.65 -3.46 8.55
N ALA A 129 0.63 -3.24 7.23
CA ALA A 129 -0.32 -3.89 6.32
C ALA A 129 -0.16 -5.41 6.30
N ALA A 130 1.09 -5.91 6.23
CA ALA A 130 1.37 -7.35 6.26
C ALA A 130 0.89 -8.02 7.57
N THR A 131 1.12 -7.34 8.70
CA THR A 131 0.65 -7.82 10.01
C THR A 131 -0.87 -7.89 10.07
N LEU A 132 -1.56 -6.89 9.53
CA LEU A 132 -3.02 -6.87 9.48
C LEU A 132 -3.57 -8.02 8.61
N PHE A 133 -3.00 -8.26 7.43
CA PHE A 133 -3.38 -9.40 6.59
C PHE A 133 -3.17 -10.73 7.29
N SER A 134 -2.04 -10.91 7.99
CA SER A 134 -1.77 -12.14 8.74
C SER A 134 -2.78 -12.38 9.85
N ARG A 135 -3.13 -11.34 10.63
CA ARG A 135 -4.11 -11.44 11.72
C ARG A 135 -5.51 -11.77 11.22
N ALA A 136 -5.85 -11.28 10.03
CA ALA A 136 -7.12 -11.57 9.36
C ALA A 136 -7.17 -12.96 8.69
N GLY A 137 -6.15 -13.81 8.89
CA GLY A 137 -6.06 -15.13 8.24
C GLY A 137 -5.71 -15.08 6.75
N GLN A 138 -5.36 -13.91 6.20
CA GLN A 138 -4.95 -13.73 4.80
C GLN A 138 -3.43 -13.88 4.64
N ALA A 139 -2.89 -14.99 5.15
CA ALA A 139 -1.44 -15.25 5.17
C ALA A 139 -0.79 -15.16 3.77
N GLU A 140 -1.48 -15.65 2.76
CA GLU A 140 -1.01 -15.61 1.37
C GLU A 140 -0.99 -14.18 0.79
N ALA A 141 -1.94 -13.32 1.18
CA ALA A 141 -1.91 -11.91 0.81
C ALA A 141 -0.74 -11.18 1.50
N ALA A 142 -0.50 -11.48 2.78
CA ALA A 142 0.63 -10.95 3.54
C ALA A 142 1.97 -11.37 2.91
N ARG A 143 2.13 -12.66 2.57
CA ARG A 143 3.30 -13.22 1.88
C ARG A 143 3.59 -12.47 0.59
N ARG A 144 2.63 -12.45 -0.34
CA ARG A 144 2.81 -11.79 -1.65
C ARG A 144 3.12 -10.30 -1.52
N PHE A 145 2.54 -9.64 -0.53
CA PHE A 145 2.81 -8.24 -0.26
C PHE A 145 4.26 -8.04 0.21
N LEU A 146 4.74 -8.82 1.18
CA LEU A 146 6.11 -8.75 1.68
C LEU A 146 7.15 -9.10 0.59
N GLU A 147 6.87 -10.10 -0.25
CA GLU A 147 7.72 -10.44 -1.40
C GLU A 147 7.85 -9.25 -2.37
N ARG A 148 6.75 -8.52 -2.64
CA ARG A 148 6.80 -7.29 -3.46
C ARG A 148 7.62 -6.19 -2.78
N VAL A 149 7.44 -5.98 -1.48
CA VAL A 149 8.23 -4.99 -0.72
C VAL A 149 9.73 -5.31 -0.80
N LEU A 150 10.11 -6.58 -0.69
CA LEU A 150 11.50 -7.03 -0.81
C LEU A 150 12.09 -6.85 -2.22
N ALA A 151 11.25 -6.95 -3.26
CA ALA A 151 11.69 -6.76 -4.64
C ALA A 151 11.88 -5.28 -4.99
N VAL A 152 11.02 -4.40 -4.48
CA VAL A 152 10.94 -2.99 -4.88
C VAL A 152 11.68 -2.04 -3.94
N SER A 153 11.80 -2.33 -2.65
CA SER A 153 12.49 -1.42 -1.72
C SER A 153 14.02 -1.44 -1.91
N ASP A 154 14.67 -0.28 -1.87
CA ASP A 154 16.13 -0.16 -1.70
C ASP A 154 16.53 0.07 -0.25
N ASP A 155 15.59 0.47 0.61
CA ASP A 155 15.88 0.79 2.00
C ASP A 155 16.27 -0.49 2.77
N PRO A 156 17.47 -0.55 3.35
CA PRO A 156 17.97 -1.75 4.03
C PRO A 156 17.17 -2.09 5.30
N GLU A 157 16.65 -1.09 6.01
CA GLU A 157 15.84 -1.31 7.22
C GLU A 157 14.48 -1.90 6.86
N ILE A 158 13.82 -1.35 5.85
CA ILE A 158 12.52 -1.84 5.37
C ILE A 158 12.63 -3.25 4.81
N ARG A 159 13.73 -3.54 4.10
CA ARG A 159 14.01 -4.90 3.64
C ARG A 159 14.24 -5.86 4.80
N ALA A 160 15.00 -5.47 5.82
CA ALA A 160 15.21 -6.30 7.00
C ALA A 160 13.88 -6.58 7.74
N LEU A 161 13.02 -5.57 7.87
CA LEU A 161 11.69 -5.74 8.46
C LEU A 161 10.80 -6.65 7.61
N ALA A 162 10.78 -6.48 6.29
CA ALA A 162 9.98 -7.31 5.40
C ALA A 162 10.45 -8.77 5.40
N ALA A 163 11.77 -8.99 5.36
CA ALA A 163 12.38 -10.33 5.46
C ALA A 163 12.07 -10.98 6.81
N GLY A 164 12.16 -10.24 7.91
CA GLY A 164 11.82 -10.75 9.24
C GLY A 164 10.36 -11.19 9.37
N ASN A 165 9.42 -10.41 8.82
CA ASN A 165 8.01 -10.77 8.81
C ASN A 165 7.73 -11.95 7.87
N LEU A 166 8.38 -11.99 6.71
CA LEU A 166 8.23 -13.09 5.77
C LEU A 166 8.76 -14.40 6.38
N ARG A 167 9.92 -14.36 7.03
CA ARG A 167 10.48 -15.49 7.79
C ARG A 167 9.47 -16.04 8.80
N HIS A 168 8.81 -15.16 9.54
CA HIS A 168 7.82 -15.58 10.54
C HIS A 168 6.59 -16.25 9.90
N LEU A 169 6.20 -15.82 8.70
CA LEU A 169 5.02 -16.34 7.99
C LEU A 169 5.26 -17.66 7.26
N VAL A 170 6.40 -17.79 6.57
CA VAL A 170 6.65 -18.92 5.65
C VAL A 170 7.86 -19.78 6.03
N GLY A 171 8.72 -19.32 6.95
CA GLY A 171 9.95 -20.02 7.34
C GLY A 171 11.19 -19.60 6.54
N GLU A 172 12.32 -20.22 6.86
CA GLU A 172 13.64 -19.83 6.34
C GLU A 172 13.87 -20.22 4.87
N ALA A 173 13.31 -21.35 4.42
CA ALA A 173 13.52 -21.87 3.07
C ALA A 173 12.84 -20.98 2.02
N GLU A 174 11.57 -20.65 2.24
CA GLU A 174 10.79 -19.76 1.38
C GLU A 174 11.32 -18.33 1.40
N LEU A 175 11.84 -17.85 2.53
CA LEU A 175 12.55 -16.57 2.58
C LEU A 175 13.77 -16.60 1.65
N GLY A 176 14.59 -17.65 1.72
CA GLY A 176 15.78 -17.79 0.88
C GLY A 176 15.44 -17.73 -0.61
N LEU A 177 14.35 -18.39 -1.03
CA LEU A 177 13.85 -18.32 -2.41
C LEU A 177 13.41 -16.90 -2.80
N ALA A 178 12.69 -16.19 -1.93
CA ALA A 178 12.26 -14.82 -2.18
C ALA A 178 13.45 -13.84 -2.27
N GLU A 179 14.46 -14.01 -1.42
CA GLU A 179 15.68 -13.20 -1.45
C GLU A 179 16.53 -13.48 -2.69
N GLU A 180 16.65 -14.74 -3.12
CA GLU A 180 17.31 -15.14 -4.35
C GLU A 180 16.65 -14.48 -5.57
N HIS A 181 15.32 -14.59 -5.66
CA HIS A 181 14.54 -13.95 -6.73
C HIS A 181 14.74 -12.43 -6.74
N SER A 182 14.69 -11.77 -5.58
CA SER A 182 14.94 -10.33 -5.47
C SER A 182 16.38 -9.95 -5.85
N ARG A 183 17.37 -10.77 -5.52
CA ARG A 183 18.77 -10.54 -5.91
C ARG A 183 18.95 -10.66 -7.43
N ARG A 184 18.50 -11.74 -8.05
CA ARG A 184 18.61 -11.94 -9.50
C ARG A 184 17.87 -10.84 -10.28
N LEU A 185 16.71 -10.42 -9.80
CA LEU A 185 15.97 -9.30 -10.40
C LEU A 185 16.78 -7.99 -10.36
N ARG A 186 17.47 -7.71 -9.23
CA ARG A 186 18.33 -6.53 -9.10
C ARG A 186 19.55 -6.59 -10.01
N GLU A 187 20.14 -7.76 -10.21
CA GLU A 187 21.26 -7.96 -11.14
C GLU A 187 20.83 -7.72 -12.60
N LEU A 188 19.67 -8.23 -13.01
CA LEU A 188 19.12 -7.93 -14.33
C LEU A 188 18.83 -6.44 -14.51
N TRP A 189 18.21 -5.83 -13.51
CA TRP A 189 17.88 -4.41 -13.52
C TRP A 189 19.13 -3.54 -13.66
N SER A 190 20.17 -3.81 -12.87
CA SER A 190 21.40 -3.01 -12.88
C SER A 190 22.17 -3.13 -14.19
N ARG A 191 22.10 -4.28 -14.87
CA ARG A 191 22.76 -4.51 -16.16
C ARG A 191 22.06 -3.82 -17.32
N ASP A 192 20.75 -4.02 -17.45
CA ASP A 192 20.04 -3.75 -18.71
C ASP A 192 19.14 -2.51 -18.65
N LEU A 193 18.63 -2.15 -17.46
CA LEU A 193 17.52 -1.18 -17.33
C LEU A 193 17.68 -0.22 -16.14
N HIS A 194 18.93 0.14 -15.78
CA HIS A 194 19.24 1.03 -14.65
C HIS A 194 18.58 2.41 -14.73
N PHE A 195 18.18 2.86 -15.92
CA PHE A 195 17.48 4.13 -16.16
C PHE A 195 15.97 4.05 -15.91
N VAL A 196 15.42 2.85 -15.68
CA VAL A 196 14.00 2.61 -15.43
C VAL A 196 13.80 2.31 -13.94
N SER A 197 12.70 2.75 -13.32
CA SER A 197 12.40 2.35 -11.92
C SER A 197 12.13 0.85 -11.83
N ARG A 198 12.43 0.23 -10.68
CA ARG A 198 12.19 -1.22 -10.49
C ARG A 198 10.71 -1.60 -10.59
N GLU A 199 9.75 -0.72 -10.30
CA GLU A 199 8.33 -1.04 -10.56
C GLU A 199 8.03 -1.10 -12.06
N ARG A 200 8.60 -0.19 -12.86
CA ARG A 200 8.42 -0.17 -14.32
C ARG A 200 9.08 -1.36 -15.00
N LEU A 201 10.14 -1.91 -14.41
CA LEU A 201 10.78 -3.14 -14.88
C LEU A 201 9.75 -4.26 -15.03
N PHE A 202 8.89 -4.48 -14.02
CA PHE A 202 7.88 -5.55 -14.05
C PHE A 202 6.90 -5.46 -15.22
N VAL A 203 6.69 -4.27 -15.79
CA VAL A 203 5.82 -4.05 -16.95
C VAL A 203 6.55 -4.35 -18.27
N LEU A 204 7.86 -4.08 -18.33
CA LEU A 204 8.66 -4.23 -19.55
C LEU A 204 9.05 -5.68 -19.85
N GLY A 205 9.07 -6.54 -18.83
CA GLY A 205 9.57 -7.91 -18.96
C GLY A 205 11.10 -8.00 -18.82
N PRO A 206 11.65 -9.23 -18.73
CA PRO A 206 13.10 -9.43 -18.74
C PRO A 206 13.69 -9.00 -20.09
N GLY A 207 14.98 -8.63 -20.11
CA GLY A 207 15.68 -8.30 -21.34
C GLY A 207 15.62 -9.45 -22.34
N PHE A 208 15.28 -9.13 -23.59
CA PHE A 208 15.11 -10.11 -24.66
C PHE A 208 16.06 -9.77 -25.81
N ASP A 209 16.98 -10.68 -26.13
CA ASP A 209 17.83 -10.57 -27.31
C ASP A 209 17.20 -11.35 -28.49
N PRO A 210 16.57 -10.66 -29.45
CA PRO A 210 15.91 -11.32 -30.57
C PRO A 210 16.87 -12.11 -31.46
N ALA A 211 18.15 -11.73 -31.52
CA ALA A 211 19.13 -12.42 -32.35
C ALA A 211 19.56 -13.74 -31.72
N ARG A 212 19.79 -13.76 -30.41
CA ARG A 212 20.13 -14.99 -29.66
C ARG A 212 18.94 -15.93 -29.52
N CYS A 213 17.74 -15.38 -29.33
CA CYS A 213 16.53 -16.16 -29.11
C CYS A 213 15.81 -16.59 -30.41
N ALA A 214 16.46 -16.41 -31.56
CA ALA A 214 15.97 -16.86 -32.84
C ALA A 214 16.19 -18.38 -33.01
N GLY A 215 15.16 -19.18 -32.75
CA GLY A 215 15.18 -20.63 -32.99
C GLY A 215 14.16 -21.37 -32.13
N LEU A 216 13.76 -22.59 -32.53
CA LEU A 216 12.83 -23.41 -31.73
C LEU A 216 13.48 -23.94 -30.45
N GLU A 217 14.77 -24.25 -30.49
CA GLU A 217 15.55 -24.76 -29.35
C GLU A 217 15.90 -23.66 -28.35
N ALA A 218 16.15 -22.43 -28.82
CA ALA A 218 16.46 -21.29 -27.96
C ALA A 218 15.26 -20.83 -27.11
N ARG A 219 14.01 -21.18 -27.47
CA ARG A 219 12.81 -20.77 -26.73
C ARG A 219 12.71 -21.38 -25.32
N THR A 220 13.41 -22.48 -25.07
CA THR A 220 13.45 -23.12 -23.75
C THR A 220 14.60 -22.60 -22.88
N GLU A 221 15.49 -21.76 -23.42
CA GLU A 221 16.55 -21.14 -22.62
C GLU A 221 15.97 -20.09 -21.66
N PRO A 222 16.41 -20.07 -20.38
CA PRO A 222 15.95 -19.08 -19.39
C PRO A 222 16.13 -17.62 -19.83
N GLU A 223 17.14 -17.34 -20.65
CA GLU A 223 17.45 -16.00 -21.17
C GLU A 223 16.50 -15.55 -22.29
N CYS A 224 15.69 -16.46 -22.84
CA CYS A 224 14.80 -16.20 -23.97
C CYS A 224 13.32 -16.14 -23.58
N VAL A 225 13.02 -16.20 -22.28
CA VAL A 225 11.67 -16.00 -21.76
C VAL A 225 11.23 -14.54 -21.93
N THR A 226 9.98 -14.34 -22.34
CA THR A 226 9.45 -12.98 -22.60
C THR A 226 8.56 -12.45 -21.48
N SER A 227 8.52 -13.13 -20.32
CA SER A 227 7.73 -12.71 -19.17
C SER A 227 8.44 -13.01 -17.86
N PHE A 228 8.26 -12.17 -16.84
CA PHE A 228 8.82 -12.43 -15.51
C PHE A 228 8.25 -13.67 -14.82
N ARG A 229 7.05 -14.11 -15.23
CA ARG A 229 6.49 -15.37 -14.75
C ARG A 229 7.31 -16.56 -15.25
N ALA A 230 7.50 -16.67 -16.56
CA ALA A 230 8.31 -17.74 -17.15
C ALA A 230 9.78 -17.64 -16.69
N TRP A 231 10.29 -16.42 -16.53
CA TRP A 231 11.59 -16.18 -15.93
C TRP A 231 11.69 -16.74 -14.51
N GLY A 232 10.77 -16.38 -13.61
CA GLY A 232 10.75 -16.90 -12.24
C GLY A 232 10.62 -18.42 -12.17
N GLU A 233 9.79 -19.02 -13.03
CA GLU A 233 9.64 -20.48 -13.14
C GLU A 233 10.96 -21.15 -13.56
N SER A 234 11.75 -20.53 -14.45
CA SER A 234 13.06 -21.08 -14.85
C SER A 234 14.10 -21.09 -13.71
N LEU A 235 14.03 -20.15 -12.76
CA LEU A 235 14.95 -20.09 -11.61
C LEU A 235 14.69 -21.23 -10.60
N LEU A 236 13.44 -21.66 -10.48
CA LEU A 236 13.04 -22.75 -9.60
C LEU A 236 13.54 -24.12 -10.11
N VAL A 237 13.67 -24.27 -11.43
CA VAL A 237 14.19 -25.50 -12.05
C VAL A 237 15.71 -25.64 -11.84
N GLU A 238 16.45 -24.53 -11.85
CA GLU A 238 17.91 -24.53 -11.61
C GLU A 238 18.31 -24.81 -10.16
N THR A 239 17.39 -24.63 -9.20
CA THR A 239 17.67 -24.74 -7.76
C THR A 239 17.19 -26.06 -7.14
N SER A 240 16.55 -26.92 -7.93
CA SER A 240 16.15 -28.27 -7.51
C SER A 240 17.27 -29.26 -7.85
N PRO A 241 17.87 -29.97 -6.87
CA PRO A 241 18.96 -30.92 -7.11
C PRO A 241 18.53 -32.15 -7.92
#